data_AF-A0A0M0EE69-F1
#
_entry.id   AF-A0A0M0EE69-F1
#
_cell.length_a   1.000
_cell.length_b   1.000
_cell.length_c   1.000
_cell.angle_alpha   90.00
_cell.angle_beta   90.00
_cell.angle_gamma   90.00
#
_symmetry.space_group_name_H-M   'P 1'
#
loop_
_entity.id
_entity.type
_entity.pdbx_description
1 polymer ?
#
loop_
_entity_poly.entity_id
_entity_poly.type
_entity_poly.pdbx_seq_one_letter_code
_entity_poly.pdbx_strand_id
1 'polypeptide(L)'
;MTDATYLKVHRIAAPLLKEGLFPAISDAQKGGLNSKLHAVCDGQDLPVRLHLTAGQVSDFKGADVLLADLPEGTEEVIRDRGYDSNRIR
;
A
#
# COMPACT_ATOMS: atom_id res chain seq x y z
N MET A 1 -6.85 8.82 -7.87
CA MET A 1 -6.62 9.05 -6.42
C MET A 1 -5.65 8.02 -5.87
N THR A 2 -4.71 8.36 -4.97
CA THR A 2 -3.82 7.40 -4.28
C THR A 2 -4.02 7.48 -2.77
N ASP A 3 -4.19 6.34 -2.11
CA ASP A 3 -4.28 6.24 -0.65
C ASP A 3 -3.77 4.88 -0.15
N ALA A 4 -3.54 4.75 1.16
CA ALA A 4 -3.13 3.52 1.80
C ALA A 4 -3.87 3.29 3.13
N THR A 5 -4.21 2.04 3.39
CA THR A 5 -4.91 1.64 4.62
C THR A 5 -4.27 0.44 5.30
N TYR A 6 -4.41 0.38 6.62
CA TYR A 6 -3.91 -0.74 7.42
C TYR A 6 -4.90 -1.90 7.42
N LEU A 7 -4.41 -3.09 7.10
CA LEU A 7 -5.15 -4.33 7.22
C LEU A 7 -4.65 -5.12 8.43
N LYS A 8 -5.57 -5.55 9.30
CA LYS A 8 -5.24 -6.49 10.36
C LYS A 8 -5.25 -7.91 9.83
N VAL A 9 -4.19 -8.65 10.12
CA VAL A 9 -4.13 -10.06 9.79
C VAL A 9 -5.14 -10.82 10.66
N HIS A 10 -5.98 -11.62 9.99
CA HIS A 10 -6.94 -12.47 10.68
C HIS A 10 -6.23 -13.52 11.56
N ARG A 11 -6.84 -13.87 12.71
CA ARG A 11 -6.25 -14.77 13.71
C ARG A 11 -5.78 -16.11 13.13
N ILE A 12 -6.50 -16.67 12.16
CA ILE A 12 -6.17 -17.95 11.52
C ILE A 12 -4.91 -17.84 10.65
N ALA A 13 -4.71 -16.70 9.97
CA ALA A 13 -3.56 -16.48 9.10
C ALA A 13 -2.31 -16.04 9.88
N ALA A 14 -2.48 -15.44 11.06
CA ALA A 14 -1.40 -14.88 11.86
C ALA A 14 -0.27 -15.87 12.22
N PRO A 15 -0.53 -17.13 12.63
CA PRO A 15 0.53 -18.10 12.88
C PRO A 15 1.35 -18.39 11.62
N LEU A 16 0.70 -18.61 10.47
CA LEU A 16 1.39 -18.91 9.20
C LEU A 16 2.34 -17.78 8.78
N LEU A 17 1.95 -16.54 9.06
CA LEU A 17 2.77 -15.36 8.78
C LEU A 17 3.90 -15.16 9.81
N LYS A 18 3.70 -15.53 11.08
CA LYS A 18 4.76 -15.53 12.10
C LYS A 18 5.87 -16.53 11.80
N GLU A 19 5.54 -17.69 11.23
CA GLU A 19 6.52 -18.69 10.80
C GLU A 19 7.33 -18.25 9.57
N GLY A 20 7.16 -17.00 9.10
CA GLY A 20 7.98 -16.44 8.03
C GLY A 20 7.61 -16.95 6.64
N LEU A 21 6.39 -17.47 6.45
CA LEU A 21 5.94 -17.98 5.15
C LEU A 21 5.76 -16.86 4.11
N PHE A 22 5.40 -15.65 4.55
CA PHE A 22 5.29 -14.46 3.70
C PHE A 22 5.83 -13.19 4.41
N PRO A 23 7.15 -13.08 4.64
CA PRO A 23 7.73 -12.01 5.43
C PRO A 23 7.67 -10.64 4.74
N ALA A 24 7.45 -10.61 3.43
CA ALA A 24 7.38 -9.38 2.64
C ALA A 24 6.07 -8.58 2.84
N ILE A 25 4.98 -9.23 3.29
CA ILE A 25 3.64 -8.64 3.30
C ILE A 25 3.06 -8.43 4.71
N SER A 26 3.75 -8.85 5.76
CA SER A 26 3.26 -8.67 7.14
C SER A 26 4.39 -8.49 8.12
N ASP A 27 4.15 -7.69 9.16
CA ASP A 27 5.10 -7.45 10.23
C ASP A 27 4.39 -7.28 11.58
N ALA A 28 5.14 -7.58 12.65
CA ALA A 28 4.64 -7.44 14.01
C ALA A 28 4.77 -5.99 14.46
N GLN A 29 3.64 -5.37 14.80
CA GLN A 29 3.58 -4.04 15.40
C GLN A 29 2.94 -4.08 16.79
N LYS A 30 2.96 -2.92 17.50
CA LYS A 30 2.33 -2.75 18.82
C LYS A 30 0.85 -3.18 18.86
N GLY A 31 0.16 -3.25 17.71
CA GLY A 31 -1.23 -3.67 17.57
C GLY A 31 -1.47 -5.09 17.01
N GLY A 32 -0.42 -5.92 16.89
CA GLY A 32 -0.47 -7.25 16.28
C GLY A 32 0.18 -7.32 14.90
N LEU A 33 -0.03 -8.42 14.19
CA LEU A 33 0.42 -8.57 12.80
C LEU A 33 -0.47 -7.74 11.87
N ASN A 34 0.14 -6.87 11.09
CA ASN A 34 -0.57 -6.05 10.12
C ASN A 34 0.15 -5.98 8.77
N SER A 35 -0.61 -5.52 7.79
CA SER A 35 -0.18 -5.25 6.42
C SER A 35 -0.72 -3.88 6.04
N LYS A 36 -0.21 -3.31 4.96
CA LYS A 36 -0.73 -2.08 4.38
C LYS A 36 -1.11 -2.32 2.93
N LEU A 37 -2.33 -1.93 2.58
CA LEU A 37 -2.85 -1.96 1.22
C LEU A 37 -2.81 -0.54 0.66
N HIS A 38 -1.99 -0.34 -0.36
CA HIS A 38 -1.89 0.88 -1.13
C HIS A 38 -2.74 0.73 -2.39
N ALA A 39 -3.46 1.77 -2.78
CA ALA A 39 -4.34 1.75 -3.94
C ALA A 39 -4.18 3.01 -4.80
N VAL A 40 -4.24 2.82 -6.12
CA VAL A 40 -4.56 3.90 -7.05
C VAL A 40 -5.93 3.62 -7.64
N CYS A 41 -6.81 4.62 -7.59
CA CYS A 41 -8.12 4.60 -8.22
C CYS A 41 -8.18 5.51 -9.44
N ASP A 42 -9.01 5.14 -10.41
CA ASP A 42 -9.35 5.98 -11.57
C ASP A 42 -10.24 7.18 -11.18
N GLY A 43 -10.70 7.93 -12.19
CA GLY A 43 -11.61 9.07 -11.99
C GLY A 43 -13.04 8.70 -11.56
N GLN A 44 -13.37 7.41 -11.45
CA GLN A 44 -14.65 6.88 -10.96
C GLN A 44 -14.49 6.19 -9.59
N ASP A 45 -13.38 6.44 -8.90
CA ASP A 45 -13.02 5.82 -7.62
C ASP A 45 -12.87 4.29 -7.67
N LEU A 46 -12.73 3.71 -8.86
CA LEU A 46 -12.48 2.29 -9.01
C LEU A 46 -10.99 2.00 -8.85
N PRO A 47 -10.58 1.06 -7.97
CA PRO A 47 -9.18 0.71 -7.80
C PRO A 47 -8.64 0.08 -9.10
N VAL A 48 -7.67 0.75 -9.72
CA VAL A 48 -6.98 0.26 -10.94
C VAL A 48 -5.70 -0.49 -10.60
N ARG A 49 -5.08 -0.20 -9.45
CA ARG A 49 -3.89 -0.88 -8.96
C ARG A 49 -3.92 -1.01 -7.46
N LEU A 50 -3.45 -2.15 -6.98
CA LEU A 50 -3.32 -2.48 -5.57
C LEU A 50 -1.92 -3.01 -5.30
N HIS A 51 -1.32 -2.55 -4.21
CA HIS A 51 -0.02 -3.02 -3.76
C HIS A 51 -0.09 -3.34 -2.26
N LEU A 52 0.26 -4.56 -1.88
CA LEU A 52 0.24 -5.01 -0.50
C LEU A 52 1.68 -5.08 0.05
N THR A 53 1.91 -4.46 1.19
CA THR A 53 3.21 -4.42 1.87
C THR A 53 3.08 -4.80 3.33
N ALA A 54 4.21 -5.10 3.99
CA ALA A 54 4.28 -5.07 5.45
C ALA A 54 3.81 -3.71 5.99
N GLY A 55 3.20 -3.70 7.18
CA GLY A 55 2.56 -2.53 7.76
C GLY A 55 3.52 -1.38 8.11
N GLN A 56 4.78 -1.64 8.42
CA GLN A 56 5.80 -0.62 8.68
C GLN A 56 6.32 0.05 7.40
N VAL A 57 5.95 -0.45 6.21
CA VAL A 57 6.38 0.17 4.96
C VAL A 57 5.72 1.54 4.83
N SER A 58 6.55 2.52 4.51
CA SER A 58 6.13 3.90 4.29
C SER A 58 5.23 4.02 3.06
N ASP A 59 4.25 4.89 3.14
CA ASP A 59 3.28 5.15 2.07
C ASP A 59 3.98 5.67 0.80
N PHE A 60 5.07 6.42 0.93
CA PHE A 60 5.90 6.85 -0.20
C PHE A 60 6.45 5.67 -1.01
N LYS A 61 6.90 4.61 -0.33
CA LYS A 61 7.43 3.42 -1.01
C LYS A 61 6.33 2.65 -1.73
N GLY A 62 5.14 2.57 -1.13
CA GLY A 62 3.98 1.96 -1.79
C GLY A 62 3.51 2.76 -3.00
N ALA A 63 3.48 4.09 -2.88
CA ALA A 63 3.14 5.00 -3.97
C ALA A 63 4.15 4.90 -5.13
N ASP A 64 5.45 4.87 -4.85
CA ASP A 64 6.49 4.71 -5.87
C ASP A 64 6.23 3.49 -6.77
N VAL A 65 5.83 2.35 -6.18
CA VAL A 65 5.50 1.13 -6.93
C VAL A 65 4.25 1.30 -7.77
N LEU A 66 3.20 1.91 -7.21
CA LEU A 66 1.93 2.09 -7.91
C LEU A 66 2.03 3.08 -9.08
N LEU A 67 2.89 4.08 -8.95
CA LEU A 67 3.05 5.16 -9.93
C LEU A 67 3.99 4.78 -11.08
N ALA A 68 4.90 3.83 -10.88
CA ALA A 68 5.93 3.46 -11.86
C ALA A 68 5.35 3.02 -13.22
N ASP A 69 4.20 2.34 -13.20
CA ASP A 69 3.64 1.69 -14.39
C ASP A 69 2.27 2.23 -14.80
N LEU A 70 1.87 3.44 -14.37
CA LEU A 70 0.55 4.01 -14.65
C LEU A 70 0.17 3.94 -16.14
N PRO A 71 -1.13 3.83 -16.47
CA PRO A 71 -1.55 3.82 -17.89
C PRO A 71 -1.03 5.08 -18.59
N GLU A 72 -0.51 4.94 -19.82
CA GLU A 72 0.10 6.06 -20.57
C GLU A 72 -0.80 7.29 -20.69
N GLY A 73 -2.13 7.12 -20.66
CA GLY A 73 -3.12 8.21 -20.66
C GLY A 73 -3.37 8.87 -19.30
N THR A 74 -2.52 8.63 -18.29
CA THR A 74 -2.69 9.24 -16.96
C THR A 74 -2.01 10.60 -16.91
N GLU A 75 -2.79 11.67 -17.01
CA GLU A 75 -2.28 13.04 -16.98
C GLU A 75 -2.01 13.54 -15.55
N GLU A 76 -2.89 13.19 -14.60
CA GLU A 76 -2.86 13.70 -13.23
C GLU A 76 -3.23 12.61 -12.22
N VAL A 77 -2.67 12.72 -11.00
CA VAL A 77 -2.99 11.81 -9.89
C VAL A 77 -3.20 12.61 -8.61
N ILE A 78 -4.44 12.60 -8.10
CA ILE A 78 -4.81 13.18 -6.80
C ILE A 78 -4.26 12.29 -5.66
N ARG A 79 -3.68 12.89 -4.63
CA ARG A 79 -3.05 12.20 -3.48
C ARG A 79 -3.15 13.06 -2.23
N ASP A 80 -3.06 12.44 -1.07
CA ASP A 80 -2.94 13.19 0.18
C ASP A 80 -1.65 13.99 0.24
N ARG A 81 -1.67 15.11 1.00
CA ARG A 81 -0.46 15.92 1.27
C ARG A 81 0.68 15.08 1.85
N GLY A 82 0.35 14.00 2.58
CA GLY A 82 1.34 13.06 3.09
C GLY A 82 2.20 12.38 2.02
N TYR A 83 1.78 12.43 0.74
CA TYR A 83 2.52 11.91 -0.41
C TYR A 83 3.29 12.98 -1.20
N ASP A 84 3.21 14.26 -0.81
CA ASP A 84 3.96 15.36 -1.43
C ASP A 84 5.46 15.23 -1.06
N SER A 85 6.21 14.59 -1.95
CA SER A 85 7.67 14.49 -1.86
C SER A 85 8.31 15.05 -3.12
N ASN A 86 9.53 15.57 -2.99
CA ASN A 86 10.28 16.18 -4.10
C ASN A 86 10.43 15.29 -5.34
N ARG A 87 10.24 13.98 -5.19
CA ARG A 87 10.38 12.98 -6.25
C ARG A 87 9.14 12.84 -7.14
N ILE A 88 7.98 13.24 -6.65
CA ILE A 88 6.68 13.05 -7.30
C ILE A 88 5.87 14.36 -7.37
N ARG A 89 6.57 15.49 -7.29
CA ARG A 89 6.04 16.84 -7.43
C ARG A 89 5.77 17.21 -8.89
#